data_AF-A0A1V0U8J0-F1
#
_entry.id   AF-A0A1V0U8J0-F1
#
_cell.length_a   1.000
_cell.length_b   1.000
_cell.length_c   1.000
_cell.angle_alpha   90.00
_cell.angle_beta   90.00
_cell.angle_gamma   90.00
#
_symmetry.space_group_name_H-M   'P 1'
#
loop_
_entity.id
_entity.type
_entity.pdbx_description
1 polymer ?
#
loop_
_entity_poly.entity_id
_entity_poly.type
_entity_poly.pdbx_seq_one_letter_code
_entity_poly.pdbx_strand_id
1 'polypeptide(L)'
;MIFGKAGFGGAVADFESAVTAQDAKRSRKAFGRLQETFGQAREPELLDGGPRLAAVLEQVPPGPRAVVAVLVGACVERGADAERCAPAVLAGLRWALEQAAAFAEAWAATGGGPFPAPDDGEPGAEAVERAGLDPALGWWTLRAWESAAVALLNDRAVRAGADDRSGLLRLLTAVTETSGQEFTSLAYALRVLDDEPLVALHRTSRTGYVLRLSGIGDNFQLHTLLADTLIGGGHVAGRAPSPQEAAVCRETPGQVMAEGSFDLVAPGGEPVWNEGAPADIPVVDGVRLLVLDEPSYRRSWAAGRFFPGMRGDLLLERTLDPEETERWYGRVSPPAAPVGESAGAEGLTG
;
A
#
# COMPACT_ATOMS: atom_id res chain seq x y z
N MET A 1 -0.35 31.74 -31.92
CA MET A 1 0.01 30.30 -31.90
C MET A 1 -1.24 29.51 -31.55
N ILE A 2 -1.75 28.70 -32.49
CA ILE A 2 -3.02 27.94 -32.39
C ILE A 2 -2.68 26.46 -32.12
N PHE A 3 -2.12 26.18 -30.95
CA PHE A 3 -1.98 24.81 -30.44
C PHE A 3 -2.82 24.76 -29.17
N GLY A 4 -3.98 24.09 -29.15
CA GLY A 4 -4.70 24.00 -27.86
C GLY A 4 -6.10 23.41 -27.77
N LYS A 5 -6.67 22.76 -28.79
CA LYS A 5 -8.01 22.16 -28.67
C LYS A 5 -8.13 20.67 -29.01
N ALA A 6 -7.14 20.08 -29.67
CA ALA A 6 -7.08 18.65 -29.92
C ALA A 6 -6.21 17.97 -28.85
N GLY A 7 -6.65 16.84 -28.31
CA GLY A 7 -5.92 16.09 -27.29
C GLY A 7 -6.39 16.30 -25.85
N PHE A 8 -5.71 15.62 -24.93
CA PHE A 8 -6.06 15.55 -23.51
C PHE A 8 -5.95 16.89 -22.82
N GLY A 9 -4.89 17.68 -23.09
CA GLY A 9 -4.73 18.99 -22.46
C GLY A 9 -5.86 19.96 -22.80
N GLY A 10 -6.40 19.88 -24.03
CA GLY A 10 -7.57 20.64 -24.44
C GLY A 10 -8.86 20.17 -23.76
N ALA A 11 -9.01 18.85 -23.56
CA ALA A 11 -10.13 18.28 -22.81
C ALA A 11 -10.11 18.68 -21.32
N VAL A 12 -8.93 18.71 -20.68
CA VAL A 12 -8.74 19.22 -19.31
C VAL A 12 -9.17 20.67 -19.20
N ALA A 13 -8.70 21.54 -20.09
CA ALA A 13 -9.08 22.96 -20.08
C ALA A 13 -10.59 23.18 -20.27
N ASP A 14 -11.23 22.42 -21.17
CA ASP A 14 -12.68 22.48 -21.36
C ASP A 14 -13.46 21.96 -20.15
N PHE A 15 -12.97 20.89 -19.51
CA PHE A 15 -13.59 20.31 -18.33
C PHE A 15 -13.50 21.25 -17.12
N GLU A 16 -12.29 21.75 -16.82
CA GLU A 16 -12.03 22.74 -15.77
C GLU A 16 -12.94 23.96 -15.95
N SER A 17 -12.94 24.57 -17.13
CA SER A 17 -13.79 25.73 -17.44
C SER A 17 -15.28 25.43 -17.24
N ALA A 18 -15.75 24.25 -17.63
CA ALA A 18 -17.15 23.87 -17.50
C ALA A 18 -17.57 23.58 -16.06
N VAL A 19 -16.71 22.91 -15.28
CA VAL A 19 -16.93 22.61 -13.87
C VAL A 19 -16.96 23.90 -13.04
N THR A 20 -16.00 24.80 -13.24
CA THR A 20 -15.97 26.10 -12.56
C THR A 20 -17.17 26.98 -12.92
N ALA A 21 -17.63 26.93 -14.18
CA ALA A 21 -18.83 27.63 -14.61
C ALA A 21 -20.14 26.94 -14.20
N GLN A 22 -20.08 25.78 -13.54
CA GLN A 22 -21.23 24.93 -13.19
C GLN A 22 -22.13 24.59 -14.39
N ASP A 23 -21.54 24.46 -15.59
CA ASP A 23 -22.26 24.09 -16.81
C ASP A 23 -22.30 22.56 -16.95
N ALA A 24 -23.38 21.95 -16.46
CA ALA A 24 -23.57 20.50 -16.47
C ALA A 24 -23.51 19.85 -17.86
N LYS A 25 -23.99 20.55 -18.90
CA LYS A 25 -24.00 20.02 -20.27
C LYS A 25 -22.58 20.02 -20.85
N ARG A 26 -21.86 21.13 -20.66
CA ARG A 26 -20.48 21.26 -21.13
C ARG A 26 -19.54 20.36 -20.34
N SER A 27 -19.73 20.22 -19.03
CA SER A 27 -18.90 19.36 -18.18
C SER A 27 -19.05 17.89 -18.57
N ARG A 28 -20.29 17.40 -18.80
CA ARG A 28 -20.53 16.03 -19.30
C ARG A 28 -19.86 15.78 -20.65
N LYS A 29 -19.95 16.73 -21.58
CA LYS A 29 -19.30 16.62 -22.88
C LYS A 29 -17.76 16.61 -22.76
N ALA A 30 -17.20 17.46 -21.91
CA ALA A 30 -15.76 17.53 -21.68
C ALA A 30 -15.24 16.29 -20.95
N PHE A 31 -16.03 15.73 -20.01
CA PHE A 31 -15.72 14.50 -19.31
C PHE A 31 -15.58 13.30 -20.27
N GLY A 32 -16.52 13.11 -21.21
CA GLY A 32 -16.39 12.06 -22.22
C GLY A 32 -15.11 12.22 -23.06
N ARG A 33 -14.76 13.46 -23.41
CA ARG A 33 -13.49 13.74 -24.11
C ARG A 33 -12.25 13.45 -23.28
N LEU A 34 -12.28 13.66 -21.96
CA LEU A 34 -11.15 13.29 -21.09
C LEU A 34 -10.87 11.78 -21.22
N GLN A 35 -11.93 10.96 -21.11
CA GLN A 35 -11.81 9.50 -21.21
C GLN A 35 -11.33 9.05 -22.60
N GLU A 36 -11.88 9.63 -23.67
CA GLU A 36 -11.51 9.30 -25.06
C GLU A 36 -10.05 9.66 -25.38
N THR A 37 -9.55 10.77 -24.85
CA THR A 37 -8.23 11.29 -25.21
C THR A 37 -7.11 10.86 -24.27
N PHE A 38 -7.43 10.36 -23.07
CA PHE A 38 -6.43 9.98 -22.06
C PHE A 38 -5.42 8.94 -22.57
N GLY A 39 -5.88 7.89 -23.25
CA GLY A 39 -5.01 6.82 -23.74
C GLY A 39 -3.97 7.26 -24.79
N GLN A 40 -4.15 8.44 -25.38
CA GLN A 40 -3.26 9.04 -26.38
C GLN A 40 -2.59 10.33 -25.85
N ALA A 41 -2.78 10.65 -24.58
CA ALA A 41 -2.23 11.84 -23.96
C ALA A 41 -0.70 11.79 -24.01
N ARG A 42 -0.08 12.88 -24.44
CA ARG A 42 1.38 13.01 -24.38
C ARG A 42 1.81 13.37 -22.96
N GLU A 43 3.04 13.02 -22.62
CA GLU A 43 3.61 13.28 -21.30
C GLU A 43 3.37 14.72 -20.80
N PRO A 44 3.66 15.81 -21.55
CA PRO A 44 3.39 17.17 -21.04
C PRO A 44 1.91 17.45 -20.74
N GLU A 45 0.98 16.77 -21.42
CA GLU A 45 -0.46 16.91 -21.18
C GLU A 45 -0.87 16.19 -19.89
N LEU A 46 -0.21 15.09 -19.54
CA LEU A 46 -0.45 14.36 -18.28
C LEU A 46 0.16 15.11 -17.09
N LEU A 47 1.39 15.62 -17.25
CA LEU A 47 2.09 16.38 -16.21
C LEU A 47 1.31 17.64 -15.80
N ASP A 48 0.77 18.38 -16.78
CA ASP A 48 -0.09 19.55 -16.52
C ASP A 48 -1.53 19.15 -16.12
N GLY A 49 -2.06 18.11 -16.73
CA GLY A 49 -3.46 17.70 -16.59
C GLY A 49 -3.82 17.18 -15.21
N GLY A 50 -2.96 16.35 -14.59
CA GLY A 50 -3.21 15.75 -13.27
C GLY A 50 -3.53 16.79 -12.20
N PRO A 51 -2.63 17.74 -11.90
CA PRO A 51 -2.86 18.78 -10.89
C PRO A 51 -4.07 19.67 -11.18
N ARG A 52 -4.36 19.94 -12.45
CA ARG A 52 -5.51 20.76 -12.85
C ARG A 52 -6.85 20.03 -12.64
N LEU A 53 -6.90 18.74 -12.96
CA LEU A 53 -8.06 17.90 -12.66
C LEU A 53 -8.28 17.76 -11.15
N ALA A 54 -7.20 17.58 -10.37
CA ALA A 54 -7.27 17.51 -8.92
C ALA A 54 -7.81 18.82 -8.31
N ALA A 55 -7.38 19.98 -8.82
CA ALA A 55 -7.79 21.30 -8.31
C ALA A 55 -9.29 21.60 -8.44
N VAL A 56 -10.00 20.95 -9.37
CA VAL A 56 -11.46 21.12 -9.55
C VAL A 56 -12.27 19.95 -9.00
N LEU A 57 -11.63 18.92 -8.43
CA LEU A 57 -12.27 17.65 -8.10
C LEU A 57 -13.46 17.79 -7.15
N GLU A 58 -13.37 18.67 -6.14
CA GLU A 58 -14.46 18.94 -5.19
C GLU A 58 -15.70 19.54 -5.86
N GLN A 59 -15.52 20.29 -6.95
CA GLN A 59 -16.60 20.93 -7.71
C GLN A 59 -17.27 19.97 -8.70
N VAL A 60 -16.64 18.82 -8.99
CA VAL A 60 -17.21 17.78 -9.85
C VAL A 60 -18.40 17.12 -9.14
N PRO A 61 -19.54 16.90 -9.79
CA PRO A 61 -20.67 16.19 -9.18
C PRO A 61 -20.28 14.78 -8.69
N PRO A 62 -20.89 14.26 -7.61
CA PRO A 62 -20.49 13.00 -6.97
C PRO A 62 -20.31 11.81 -7.94
N GLY A 63 -21.23 11.63 -8.89
CA GLY A 63 -21.18 10.53 -9.88
C GLY A 63 -19.86 10.48 -10.66
N PRO A 64 -19.53 11.48 -11.50
CA PRO A 64 -18.26 11.49 -12.25
C PRO A 64 -17.00 11.73 -11.39
N ARG A 65 -17.13 12.25 -10.16
CA ARG A 65 -16.01 12.68 -9.34
C ARG A 65 -14.97 11.57 -9.12
N ALA A 66 -15.40 10.36 -8.77
CA ALA A 66 -14.48 9.25 -8.51
C ALA A 66 -13.72 8.82 -9.79
N VAL A 67 -14.37 8.87 -10.96
CA VAL A 67 -13.72 8.57 -12.23
C VAL A 67 -12.69 9.64 -12.60
N VAL A 68 -12.96 10.92 -12.32
CA VAL A 68 -11.95 11.98 -12.47
C VAL A 68 -10.77 11.75 -11.52
N ALA A 69 -11.01 11.29 -10.29
CA ALA A 69 -9.93 10.93 -9.37
C ALA A 69 -9.05 9.79 -9.91
N VAL A 70 -9.63 8.78 -10.55
CA VAL A 70 -8.86 7.73 -11.24
C VAL A 70 -7.99 8.31 -12.35
N LEU A 71 -8.51 9.25 -13.16
CA LEU A 71 -7.69 9.94 -14.17
C LEU A 71 -6.54 10.74 -13.55
N VAL A 72 -6.76 11.37 -12.38
CA VAL A 72 -5.70 12.05 -11.62
C VAL A 72 -4.62 11.05 -11.20
N GLY A 73 -5.00 9.93 -10.56
CA GLY A 73 -4.06 8.87 -10.18
C GLY A 73 -3.27 8.33 -11.37
N ALA A 74 -3.94 8.08 -12.50
CA ALA A 74 -3.32 7.61 -13.71
C ALA A 74 -2.36 8.65 -14.36
N CYS A 75 -2.59 9.95 -14.15
CA CYS A 75 -1.60 10.99 -14.52
C CYS A 75 -0.36 10.91 -13.62
N VAL A 76 -0.54 10.68 -12.31
CA VAL A 76 0.57 10.57 -11.35
C VAL A 76 1.44 9.34 -11.63
N GLU A 77 0.84 8.19 -11.95
CA GLU A 77 1.59 7.01 -12.40
C GLU A 77 2.44 7.27 -13.65
N ARG A 78 2.11 8.32 -14.40
CA ARG A 78 2.81 8.75 -15.62
C ARG A 78 3.62 10.04 -15.40
N GLY A 79 3.93 10.37 -14.15
CA GLY A 79 4.89 11.40 -13.76
C GLY A 79 4.29 12.73 -13.30
N ALA A 80 2.97 12.88 -13.27
CA ALA A 80 2.37 14.11 -12.74
C ALA A 80 2.66 14.28 -11.23
N ASP A 81 2.69 15.53 -10.79
CA ASP A 81 3.04 15.91 -9.41
C ASP A 81 2.04 15.32 -8.39
N ALA A 82 2.50 14.32 -7.63
CA ALA A 82 1.68 13.60 -6.66
C ALA A 82 1.24 14.49 -5.49
N GLU A 83 2.12 15.34 -4.98
CA GLU A 83 1.85 16.23 -3.85
C GLU A 83 0.74 17.24 -4.17
N ARG A 84 0.76 17.79 -5.39
CA ARG A 84 -0.30 18.70 -5.85
C ARG A 84 -1.64 17.99 -6.10
N CYS A 85 -1.62 16.69 -6.40
CA CYS A 85 -2.82 15.91 -6.69
C CYS A 85 -3.45 15.30 -5.42
N ALA A 86 -2.65 14.98 -4.42
CA ALA A 86 -3.06 14.17 -3.27
C ALA A 86 -4.18 14.77 -2.40
N PRO A 87 -4.19 16.07 -2.04
CA PRO A 87 -5.15 16.58 -1.05
C PRO A 87 -6.61 16.30 -1.39
N ALA A 88 -7.02 16.61 -2.63
CA ALA A 88 -8.40 16.40 -3.06
C ALA A 88 -8.75 14.92 -3.22
N VAL A 89 -7.79 14.07 -3.64
CA VAL A 89 -8.02 12.63 -3.78
C VAL A 89 -8.14 11.95 -2.42
N LEU A 90 -7.28 12.30 -1.46
CA LEU A 90 -7.34 11.74 -0.10
C LEU A 90 -8.57 12.22 0.67
N ALA A 91 -9.02 13.46 0.45
CA ALA A 91 -10.29 13.94 0.98
C ALA A 91 -11.49 13.16 0.40
N GLY A 92 -11.48 12.88 -0.90
CA GLY A 92 -12.49 12.05 -1.55
C GLY A 92 -12.49 10.59 -1.07
N LEU A 93 -11.30 10.01 -0.86
CA LEU A 93 -11.16 8.68 -0.27
C LEU A 93 -11.77 8.64 1.14
N ARG A 94 -11.45 9.62 2.00
CA ARG A 94 -12.04 9.71 3.34
C ARG A 94 -13.55 9.75 3.26
N TRP A 95 -14.09 10.64 2.44
CA TRP A 95 -15.53 10.76 2.26
C TRP A 95 -16.14 9.42 1.83
N ALA A 96 -15.54 8.74 0.84
CA ALA A 96 -16.04 7.46 0.35
C ALA A 96 -16.01 6.37 1.44
N LEU A 97 -14.97 6.33 2.26
CA LEU A 97 -14.87 5.42 3.41
C LEU A 97 -15.91 5.72 4.49
N GLU A 98 -16.11 6.99 4.84
CA GLU A 98 -17.14 7.41 5.80
C GLU A 98 -18.56 7.07 5.30
N GLN A 99 -18.82 7.32 4.01
CA GLN A 99 -20.10 6.98 3.38
C GLN A 99 -20.29 5.47 3.23
N ALA A 100 -19.24 4.70 2.92
CA ALA A 100 -19.30 3.24 2.87
C ALA A 100 -19.56 2.63 4.27
N ALA A 101 -18.98 3.21 5.32
CA ALA A 101 -19.28 2.80 6.70
C ALA A 101 -20.75 3.12 7.06
N ALA A 102 -21.24 4.31 6.71
CA ALA A 102 -22.64 4.67 6.89
C ALA A 102 -23.59 3.75 6.09
N PHE A 103 -23.18 3.34 4.88
CA PHE A 103 -23.92 2.39 4.07
C PHE A 103 -24.02 1.03 4.75
N ALA A 104 -22.90 0.55 5.30
CA ALA A 104 -22.84 -0.70 6.06
C ALA A 104 -23.79 -0.69 7.27
N GLU A 105 -23.77 0.39 8.06
CA GLU A 105 -24.66 0.57 9.21
C GLU A 105 -26.14 0.58 8.79
N ALA A 106 -26.48 1.35 7.76
CA ALA A 106 -27.85 1.46 7.27
C ALA A 106 -28.35 0.13 6.65
N TRP A 107 -27.48 -0.59 5.95
CA TRP A 107 -27.80 -1.90 5.38
C TRP A 107 -28.17 -2.90 6.47
N ALA A 108 -27.37 -2.96 7.54
CA ALA A 108 -27.64 -3.79 8.71
C ALA A 108 -28.95 -3.39 9.41
N ALA A 109 -29.20 -2.08 9.59
CA ALA A 109 -30.39 -1.56 10.25
C ALA A 109 -31.70 -1.82 9.46
N THR A 110 -31.63 -1.92 8.14
CA THR A 110 -32.77 -2.14 7.25
C THR A 110 -33.03 -3.62 6.93
N GLY A 111 -32.55 -4.53 7.78
CA GLY A 111 -32.79 -5.97 7.68
C GLY A 111 -31.60 -6.79 7.21
N GLY A 112 -30.48 -6.16 6.86
CA GLY A 112 -29.26 -6.84 6.42
C GLY A 112 -29.45 -7.63 5.12
N GLY A 113 -28.85 -8.83 5.08
CA GLY A 113 -28.78 -9.69 3.90
C GLY A 113 -27.40 -9.65 3.25
N PRO A 114 -27.21 -10.32 2.09
CA PRO A 114 -25.97 -10.24 1.32
C PRO A 114 -25.59 -8.77 1.09
N PHE A 115 -24.31 -8.44 1.36
CA PHE A 115 -23.84 -7.08 1.15
C PHE A 115 -23.83 -6.77 -0.36
N PRO A 116 -24.43 -5.66 -0.81
CA PRO A 116 -24.46 -5.33 -2.23
C PRO A 116 -23.04 -5.19 -2.77
N ALA A 117 -22.76 -5.89 -3.86
CA ALA A 117 -21.50 -5.72 -4.58
C ALA A 117 -21.68 -4.58 -5.60
N PRO A 118 -20.85 -3.52 -5.56
CA PRO A 118 -20.85 -2.51 -6.60
C PRO A 118 -20.54 -3.10 -7.97
N ASP A 119 -21.25 -2.63 -8.98
CA ASP A 119 -20.94 -2.82 -10.39
C ASP A 119 -20.38 -1.52 -10.99
N ASP A 120 -20.09 -1.52 -12.29
CA ASP A 120 -19.62 -0.32 -13.02
C ASP A 120 -20.72 0.76 -13.18
N GLY A 121 -21.91 0.53 -12.63
CA GLY A 121 -23.09 1.39 -12.77
C GLY A 121 -23.31 2.36 -11.60
N GLU A 122 -24.49 2.99 -11.60
CA GLU A 122 -24.97 3.77 -10.46
C GLU A 122 -25.60 2.85 -9.41
N PRO A 123 -25.63 3.24 -8.13
CA PRO A 123 -26.30 2.47 -7.10
C PRO A 123 -27.77 2.18 -7.46
N GLY A 124 -28.17 0.92 -7.28
CA GLY A 124 -29.55 0.49 -7.51
C GLY A 124 -30.53 1.20 -6.57
N ALA A 125 -31.80 1.28 -6.99
CA ALA A 125 -32.85 1.97 -6.23
C ALA A 125 -33.00 1.44 -4.79
N GLU A 126 -32.86 0.13 -4.58
CA GLU A 126 -32.91 -0.48 -3.25
C GLU A 126 -31.79 0.03 -2.33
N ALA A 127 -30.55 0.10 -2.85
CA ALA A 127 -29.41 0.59 -2.09
C ALA A 127 -29.61 2.04 -1.66
N VAL A 128 -30.14 2.88 -2.57
CA VAL A 128 -30.46 4.28 -2.30
C VAL A 128 -31.63 4.43 -1.32
N GLU A 129 -32.68 3.61 -1.46
CA GLU A 129 -33.85 3.64 -0.57
C GLU A 129 -33.47 3.25 0.86
N ARG A 130 -32.60 2.24 1.01
CA ARG A 130 -32.22 1.70 2.32
C ARG A 130 -31.15 2.52 3.03
N ALA A 131 -30.15 3.01 2.30
CA ALA A 131 -28.99 3.68 2.89
C ALA A 131 -28.93 5.18 2.63
N GLY A 132 -29.72 5.70 1.69
CA GLY A 132 -29.57 7.07 1.18
C GLY A 132 -28.57 7.16 0.03
N LEU A 133 -28.67 8.26 -0.72
CA LEU A 133 -27.86 8.44 -1.94
C LEU A 133 -26.36 8.54 -1.66
N ASP A 134 -25.95 9.36 -0.69
CA ASP A 134 -24.52 9.58 -0.42
C ASP A 134 -23.82 8.33 0.14
N PRO A 135 -24.39 7.59 1.12
CA PRO A 135 -23.84 6.30 1.53
C PRO A 135 -23.72 5.29 0.38
N ALA A 136 -24.78 5.18 -0.43
CA ALA A 136 -24.77 4.29 -1.59
C ALA A 136 -23.70 4.68 -2.61
N LEU A 137 -23.52 5.97 -2.91
CA LEU A 137 -22.47 6.47 -3.80
C LEU A 137 -21.07 6.25 -3.22
N GLY A 138 -20.87 6.47 -1.92
CA GLY A 138 -19.60 6.22 -1.25
C GLY A 138 -19.17 4.77 -1.39
N TRP A 139 -20.08 3.84 -1.12
CA TRP A 139 -19.84 2.42 -1.31
C TRP A 139 -19.56 2.05 -2.78
N TRP A 140 -20.38 2.54 -3.73
CA TRP A 140 -20.21 2.23 -5.15
C TRP A 140 -18.89 2.77 -5.72
N THR A 141 -18.44 3.92 -5.25
CA THR A 141 -17.25 4.59 -5.78
C THR A 141 -15.97 4.27 -5.03
N LEU A 142 -16.03 3.53 -3.91
CA LEU A 142 -14.88 3.30 -3.03
C LEU A 142 -13.69 2.67 -3.76
N ARG A 143 -13.92 1.73 -4.70
CA ARG A 143 -12.84 1.10 -5.49
C ARG A 143 -12.12 2.08 -6.41
N ALA A 144 -12.85 3.04 -6.99
CA ALA A 144 -12.25 4.10 -7.80
C ALA A 144 -11.40 5.04 -6.94
N TRP A 145 -11.88 5.38 -5.73
CA TRP A 145 -11.11 6.16 -4.77
C TRP A 145 -9.89 5.42 -4.23
N GLU A 146 -9.98 4.12 -3.96
CA GLU A 146 -8.84 3.26 -3.63
C GLU A 146 -7.79 3.32 -4.74
N SER A 147 -8.19 3.06 -5.99
CA SER A 147 -7.25 3.04 -7.13
C SER A 147 -6.53 4.38 -7.28
N ALA A 148 -7.27 5.49 -7.21
CA ALA A 148 -6.69 6.82 -7.25
C ALA A 148 -5.72 7.01 -6.06
N ALA A 149 -6.18 6.82 -4.83
CA ALA A 149 -5.38 7.07 -3.63
C ALA A 149 -4.10 6.21 -3.56
N VAL A 150 -4.16 4.93 -3.97
CA VAL A 150 -2.98 4.06 -4.01
C VAL A 150 -1.92 4.62 -4.97
N ALA A 151 -2.32 5.12 -6.15
CA ALA A 151 -1.38 5.76 -7.08
C ALA A 151 -0.64 6.95 -6.43
N LEU A 152 -1.35 7.79 -5.67
CA LEU A 152 -0.73 8.91 -4.94
C LEU A 152 0.15 8.42 -3.78
N LEU A 153 -0.30 7.42 -3.03
CA LEU A 153 0.42 6.84 -1.89
C LEU A 153 1.70 6.09 -2.29
N ASN A 154 2.00 5.89 -3.57
CA ASN A 154 3.32 5.43 -4.03
C ASN A 154 4.40 6.49 -3.77
N ASP A 155 4.02 7.77 -3.70
CA ASP A 155 4.92 8.88 -3.40
C ASP A 155 5.19 9.03 -1.90
N ARG A 156 6.46 9.22 -1.52
CA ARG A 156 6.89 9.33 -0.12
C ARG A 156 6.44 10.63 0.53
N ALA A 157 6.48 11.75 -0.18
CA ALA A 157 6.06 13.04 0.39
C ALA A 157 4.55 13.04 0.65
N VAL A 158 3.77 12.41 -0.23
CA VAL A 158 2.33 12.19 0.01
C VAL A 158 2.08 11.35 1.26
N ARG A 159 2.78 10.21 1.44
CA ARG A 159 2.64 9.40 2.67
C ARG A 159 3.05 10.16 3.93
N ALA A 160 4.10 10.97 3.86
CA ALA A 160 4.58 11.78 4.97
C ALA A 160 3.60 12.90 5.36
N GLY A 161 2.93 13.51 4.37
CA GLY A 161 1.93 14.57 4.57
C GLY A 161 0.51 14.08 4.85
N ALA A 162 0.26 12.76 4.84
CA ALA A 162 -1.04 12.18 5.14
C ALA A 162 -1.27 12.09 6.66
N ASP A 163 -1.75 13.17 7.27
CA ASP A 163 -1.83 13.34 8.74
C ASP A 163 -2.73 12.31 9.47
N ASP A 164 -3.76 11.76 8.81
CA ASP A 164 -4.72 10.83 9.44
C ASP A 164 -4.80 9.47 8.74
N ARG A 165 -3.64 8.87 8.44
CA ARG A 165 -3.56 7.48 7.94
C ARG A 165 -4.23 6.48 8.89
N SER A 166 -4.10 6.67 10.20
CA SER A 166 -4.72 5.79 11.20
C SER A 166 -6.25 5.88 11.18
N GLY A 167 -6.84 7.06 10.96
CA GLY A 167 -8.29 7.21 10.79
C GLY A 167 -8.78 6.55 9.51
N LEU A 168 -8.07 6.71 8.40
CA LEU A 168 -8.38 6.01 7.14
C LEU A 168 -8.34 4.49 7.31
N LEU A 169 -7.31 3.97 8.01
CA LEU A 169 -7.21 2.54 8.31
C LEU A 169 -8.37 2.04 9.16
N ARG A 170 -8.77 2.78 10.21
CA ARG A 170 -9.93 2.38 11.03
C ARG A 170 -11.22 2.31 10.22
N LEU A 171 -11.47 3.31 9.36
CA LEU A 171 -12.65 3.30 8.48
C LEU A 171 -12.60 2.12 7.50
N LEU A 172 -11.43 1.88 6.89
CA LEU A 172 -11.22 0.77 5.96
C LEU A 172 -11.47 -0.58 6.63
N THR A 173 -10.94 -0.79 7.84
CA THR A 173 -11.19 -2.01 8.62
C THR A 173 -12.69 -2.23 8.87
N ALA A 174 -13.41 -1.19 9.31
CA ALA A 174 -14.85 -1.30 9.58
C ALA A 174 -15.66 -1.66 8.31
N VAL A 175 -15.29 -1.06 7.17
CA VAL A 175 -15.89 -1.37 5.86
C VAL A 175 -15.58 -2.81 5.44
N THR A 176 -14.33 -3.26 5.55
CA THR A 176 -13.92 -4.63 5.20
C THR A 176 -14.64 -5.67 6.07
N GLU A 177 -14.67 -5.48 7.39
CA GLU A 177 -15.34 -6.40 8.32
C GLU A 177 -16.84 -6.54 8.02
N THR A 178 -17.51 -5.44 7.67
CA THR A 178 -18.96 -5.47 7.44
C THR A 178 -19.33 -5.95 6.03
N SER A 179 -18.56 -5.52 5.02
CA SER A 179 -18.83 -5.87 3.62
C SER A 179 -18.29 -7.24 3.21
N GLY A 180 -17.29 -7.76 3.92
CA GLY A 180 -16.50 -8.92 3.52
C GLY A 180 -15.63 -8.67 2.28
N GLN A 181 -15.48 -7.42 1.84
CA GLN A 181 -14.63 -7.07 0.70
C GLN A 181 -13.25 -6.59 1.14
N GLU A 182 -12.24 -7.14 0.46
CA GLU A 182 -10.84 -6.83 0.71
C GLU A 182 -10.36 -5.62 -0.10
N PHE A 183 -9.69 -4.71 0.61
CA PHE A 183 -9.03 -3.51 0.07
C PHE A 183 -7.53 -3.59 0.35
N THR A 184 -6.93 -4.74 0.02
CA THR A 184 -5.56 -5.10 0.39
C THR A 184 -4.55 -4.05 -0.06
N SER A 185 -4.70 -3.50 -1.27
CA SER A 185 -3.78 -2.49 -1.81
C SER A 185 -3.82 -1.21 -1.01
N LEU A 186 -5.02 -0.68 -0.70
CA LEU A 186 -5.16 0.50 0.14
C LEU A 186 -4.65 0.25 1.57
N ALA A 187 -5.02 -0.89 2.16
CA ALA A 187 -4.61 -1.25 3.51
C ALA A 187 -3.07 -1.29 3.63
N TYR A 188 -2.39 -1.89 2.66
CA TYR A 188 -0.93 -1.97 2.64
C TYR A 188 -0.31 -0.58 2.39
N ALA A 189 -0.84 0.20 1.44
CA ALA A 189 -0.30 1.51 1.09
C ALA A 189 -0.35 2.48 2.28
N LEU A 190 -1.43 2.46 3.05
CA LEU A 190 -1.58 3.26 4.28
C LEU A 190 -0.63 2.84 5.40
N ARG A 191 -0.15 1.59 5.38
CA ARG A 191 0.75 1.00 6.39
C ARG A 191 2.23 1.07 6.00
N VAL A 192 2.56 1.46 4.76
CA VAL A 192 3.95 1.65 4.35
C VAL A 192 4.63 2.70 5.22
N LEU A 193 5.87 2.38 5.58
CA LEU A 193 6.72 3.17 6.45
C LEU A 193 7.85 3.80 5.64
N ASP A 194 8.27 4.99 6.07
CA ASP A 194 9.35 5.75 5.46
C ASP A 194 10.29 6.23 6.57
N ASP A 195 11.60 6.17 6.30
CA ASP A 195 12.68 6.42 7.27
C ASP A 195 12.54 5.68 8.60
N GLU A 196 11.89 4.52 8.61
CA GLU A 196 11.57 3.84 9.86
C GLU A 196 12.83 3.11 10.40
N PRO A 197 13.19 3.33 11.67
CA PRO A 197 14.31 2.65 12.31
C PRO A 197 13.99 1.19 12.60
N LEU A 198 14.93 0.32 12.26
CA LEU A 198 14.85 -1.12 12.45
C LEU A 198 16.16 -1.62 13.07
N VAL A 199 16.06 -2.37 14.16
CA VAL A 199 17.15 -3.19 14.69
C VAL A 199 16.89 -4.63 14.28
N ALA A 200 17.82 -5.23 13.54
CA ALA A 200 17.81 -6.65 13.22
C ALA A 200 18.89 -7.38 14.01
N LEU A 201 18.52 -8.45 14.72
CA LEU A 201 19.44 -9.32 15.45
C LEU A 201 19.57 -10.67 14.75
N HIS A 202 20.77 -11.05 14.33
CA HIS A 202 21.02 -12.34 13.72
C HIS A 202 21.45 -13.36 14.76
N ARG A 203 20.57 -14.32 15.09
CA ARG A 203 20.72 -15.18 16.26
C ARG A 203 21.92 -16.10 16.17
N THR A 204 22.21 -16.68 15.00
CA THR A 204 23.32 -17.63 14.83
C THR A 204 24.68 -17.00 15.09
N SER A 205 24.94 -15.78 14.60
CA SER A 205 26.21 -15.08 14.84
C SER A 205 26.21 -14.22 16.08
N ARG A 206 25.07 -14.08 16.77
CA ARG A 206 24.86 -13.11 17.88
C ARG A 206 25.34 -11.69 17.54
N THR A 207 24.97 -11.21 16.36
CA THR A 207 25.27 -9.84 15.91
C THR A 207 24.00 -9.03 15.71
N GLY A 208 24.13 -7.72 15.82
CA GLY A 208 23.03 -6.79 15.63
C GLY A 208 23.30 -5.71 14.59
N TYR A 209 22.26 -5.19 13.97
CA TYR A 209 22.34 -4.24 12.85
C TYR A 209 21.29 -3.16 12.98
N VAL A 210 21.72 -1.89 12.88
CA VAL A 210 20.82 -0.73 12.78
C VAL A 210 20.58 -0.45 11.31
N LEU A 211 19.31 -0.53 10.93
CA LEU A 211 18.82 -0.38 9.57
C LEU A 211 17.78 0.73 9.53
N ARG A 212 17.59 1.30 8.34
CA ARG A 212 16.48 2.22 8.05
C ARG A 212 15.72 1.74 6.84
N LEU A 213 14.42 1.50 7.00
CA LEU A 213 13.52 0.99 5.96
C LEU A 213 12.68 2.11 5.37
N SER A 214 12.37 2.04 4.08
CA SER A 214 11.49 2.99 3.39
C SER A 214 10.79 2.34 2.20
N GLY A 215 9.50 2.59 2.03
CA GLY A 215 8.78 2.19 0.82
C GLY A 215 8.71 0.68 0.57
N ILE A 216 8.74 -0.13 1.64
CA ILE A 216 8.62 -1.59 1.56
C ILE A 216 7.17 -1.99 1.82
N GLY A 217 6.52 -2.60 0.82
CA GLY A 217 5.08 -2.88 0.85
C GLY A 217 4.69 -4.12 1.64
N ASP A 218 5.52 -5.17 1.59
CA ASP A 218 5.25 -6.45 2.24
C ASP A 218 6.54 -7.08 2.79
N ASN A 219 6.37 -8.15 3.58
CA ASN A 219 7.51 -8.84 4.15
C ASN A 219 8.27 -9.69 3.11
N PHE A 220 7.66 -10.10 2.01
CA PHE A 220 8.38 -10.76 0.90
C PHE A 220 9.51 -9.87 0.36
N GLN A 221 9.21 -8.60 0.10
CA GLN A 221 10.19 -7.58 -0.31
C GLN A 221 11.22 -7.33 0.80
N LEU A 222 10.79 -7.21 2.06
CA LEU A 222 11.69 -7.02 3.20
C LEU A 222 12.71 -8.17 3.34
N HIS A 223 12.27 -9.42 3.21
CA HIS A 223 13.14 -10.60 3.29
C HIS A 223 14.27 -10.52 2.27
N THR A 224 13.96 -10.22 1.01
CA THR A 224 14.96 -10.11 -0.05
C THR A 224 15.94 -8.97 0.24
N LEU A 225 15.46 -7.79 0.68
CA LEU A 225 16.32 -6.65 0.98
C LEU A 225 17.19 -6.84 2.23
N LEU A 226 16.71 -7.54 3.25
CA LEU A 226 17.50 -7.94 4.42
C LEU A 226 18.65 -8.87 4.01
N ALA A 227 18.36 -9.88 3.19
CA ALA A 227 19.37 -10.82 2.72
C ALA A 227 20.41 -10.14 1.81
N ASP A 228 19.98 -9.25 0.92
CA ASP A 228 20.89 -8.43 0.09
C ASP A 228 21.80 -7.56 0.97
N THR A 229 21.21 -6.86 1.93
CA THR A 229 21.95 -5.93 2.80
C THR A 229 22.93 -6.64 3.73
N LEU A 230 22.51 -7.74 4.38
CA LEU A 230 23.31 -8.39 5.41
C LEU A 230 24.21 -9.50 4.86
N ILE A 231 23.71 -10.34 3.96
CA ILE A 231 24.51 -11.44 3.38
C ILE A 231 25.30 -10.91 2.17
N GLY A 232 24.63 -10.20 1.25
CA GLY A 232 25.29 -9.58 0.10
C GLY A 232 26.35 -8.54 0.51
N GLY A 233 26.13 -7.85 1.63
CA GLY A 233 27.11 -6.96 2.27
C GLY A 233 28.22 -7.66 3.06
N GLY A 234 28.17 -8.99 3.23
CA GLY A 234 29.20 -9.77 3.92
C GLY A 234 29.18 -9.66 5.46
N HIS A 235 28.06 -9.21 6.05
CA HIS A 235 27.91 -9.07 7.50
C HIS A 235 27.49 -10.36 8.20
N VAL A 236 26.76 -11.23 7.51
CA VAL A 236 26.36 -12.56 7.99
C VAL A 236 26.55 -13.61 6.89
N ALA A 237 26.76 -14.87 7.27
CA ALA A 237 26.85 -15.98 6.32
C ALA A 237 25.45 -16.36 5.78
N GLY A 238 25.39 -16.82 4.53
CA GLY A 238 24.15 -17.33 3.93
C GLY A 238 24.14 -17.25 2.39
N ARG A 239 22.96 -17.47 1.79
CA ARG A 239 22.71 -17.21 0.36
C ARG A 239 22.38 -15.73 0.18
N ALA A 240 23.27 -14.98 -0.47
CA ALA A 240 22.95 -13.63 -0.92
C ALA A 240 21.94 -13.70 -2.08
N PRO A 241 20.96 -12.79 -2.16
CA PRO A 241 20.17 -12.60 -3.36
C PRO A 241 21.06 -12.23 -4.55
N SER A 242 20.61 -12.56 -5.76
CA SER A 242 21.27 -12.06 -6.96
C SER A 242 21.05 -10.54 -7.10
N PRO A 243 21.93 -9.82 -7.84
CA PRO A 243 21.72 -8.40 -8.12
C PRO A 243 20.36 -8.09 -8.75
N GLN A 244 19.81 -9.03 -9.55
CA GLN A 244 18.50 -8.87 -10.16
C GLN A 244 17.37 -9.03 -9.14
N GLU A 245 17.44 -10.02 -8.25
CA GLU A 245 16.48 -10.21 -7.14
C GLU A 245 16.41 -8.95 -6.27
N ALA A 246 17.55 -8.37 -5.90
CA ALA A 246 17.60 -7.11 -5.15
C ALA A 246 17.08 -5.91 -5.95
N ALA A 247 17.47 -5.77 -7.22
CA ALA A 247 17.09 -4.63 -8.06
C ALA A 247 15.57 -4.54 -8.26
N VAL A 248 14.88 -5.67 -8.49
CA VAL A 248 13.41 -5.66 -8.63
C VAL A 248 12.70 -5.33 -7.33
N CYS A 249 13.27 -5.64 -6.17
CA CYS A 249 12.75 -5.23 -4.87
C CYS A 249 13.04 -3.75 -4.52
N ARG A 250 13.98 -3.10 -5.20
CA ARG A 250 14.32 -1.68 -4.95
C ARG A 250 13.65 -0.72 -5.93
N GLU A 251 13.89 -0.89 -7.23
CA GLU A 251 13.52 0.13 -8.24
C GLU A 251 13.20 -0.44 -9.63
N THR A 252 13.81 -1.57 -10.02
CA THR A 252 13.59 -2.16 -11.35
C THR A 252 12.19 -2.75 -11.48
N PRO A 253 11.45 -2.50 -12.57
CA PRO A 253 10.15 -3.14 -12.80
C PRO A 253 10.25 -4.65 -12.96
N GLY A 254 9.20 -5.37 -12.55
CA GLY A 254 9.06 -6.81 -12.72
C GLY A 254 9.24 -7.60 -11.44
N GLN A 255 9.23 -8.93 -11.57
CA GLN A 255 9.44 -9.87 -10.48
C GLN A 255 10.32 -11.01 -10.97
N VAL A 256 11.13 -11.58 -10.07
CA VAL A 256 11.93 -12.78 -10.34
C VAL A 256 11.82 -13.75 -9.18
N MET A 257 11.92 -15.05 -9.44
CA MET A 257 11.93 -16.04 -8.37
C MET A 257 13.16 -15.83 -7.48
N ALA A 258 12.94 -15.67 -6.19
CA ALA A 258 13.98 -15.61 -5.15
C ALA A 258 13.77 -16.69 -4.10
N GLU A 259 14.83 -16.99 -3.35
CA GLU A 259 14.82 -17.91 -2.21
C GLU A 259 15.07 -17.13 -0.91
N GLY A 260 14.35 -17.47 0.15
CA GLY A 260 14.49 -16.84 1.46
C GLY A 260 15.72 -17.33 2.22
N SER A 261 16.39 -16.40 2.89
CA SER A 261 17.62 -16.68 3.64
C SER A 261 17.47 -16.64 5.16
N PHE A 262 16.30 -16.23 5.67
CA PHE A 262 16.02 -16.07 7.10
C PHE A 262 14.58 -16.51 7.42
N ASP A 263 14.38 -16.99 8.65
CA ASP A 263 13.09 -16.90 9.34
C ASP A 263 13.03 -15.53 10.06
N LEU A 264 11.98 -14.75 9.78
CA LEU A 264 11.75 -13.47 10.46
C LEU A 264 10.92 -13.73 11.72
N VAL A 265 11.42 -13.28 12.86
CA VAL A 265 10.84 -13.57 14.17
C VAL A 265 10.71 -12.28 14.97
N ALA A 266 9.55 -12.11 15.60
CA ALA A 266 9.28 -11.02 16.51
C ALA A 266 10.11 -11.20 17.81
N PRO A 267 10.29 -10.14 18.61
CA PRO A 267 11.06 -10.24 19.85
C PRO A 267 10.51 -11.28 20.85
N GLY A 268 9.19 -11.52 20.83
CA GLY A 268 8.54 -12.52 21.67
C GLY A 268 8.73 -13.97 21.22
N GLY A 269 9.22 -14.20 20.00
CA GLY A 269 9.42 -15.52 19.39
C GLY A 269 8.34 -15.90 18.36
N GLU A 270 7.35 -15.04 18.13
CA GLU A 270 6.31 -15.26 17.13
C GLU A 270 6.86 -15.06 15.70
N PRO A 271 6.42 -15.86 14.71
CA PRO A 271 6.82 -15.65 13.33
C PRO A 271 6.27 -14.33 12.78
N VAL A 272 7.11 -13.60 12.06
CA VAL A 272 6.72 -12.48 11.20
C VAL A 272 6.48 -13.05 9.80
N TRP A 273 5.20 -13.21 9.44
CA TRP A 273 4.80 -13.85 8.19
C TRP A 273 5.06 -12.99 6.96
N ASN A 274 5.30 -13.64 5.82
CA ASN A 274 5.59 -12.97 4.56
C ASN A 274 4.37 -12.17 4.04
N GLU A 275 3.17 -12.69 4.30
CA GLU A 275 1.86 -12.09 4.00
C GLU A 275 1.51 -10.93 4.95
N GLY A 276 2.44 -10.53 5.82
CA GLY A 276 2.34 -9.32 6.63
C GLY A 276 3.03 -8.12 5.99
N ALA A 277 3.01 -7.00 6.70
CA ALA A 277 3.75 -5.80 6.33
C ALA A 277 4.87 -5.51 7.34
N PRO A 278 5.90 -4.73 6.98
CA PRO A 278 6.92 -4.28 7.92
C PRO A 278 6.34 -3.55 9.14
N ALA A 279 5.15 -2.95 8.98
CA ALA A 279 4.39 -2.32 10.05
C ALA A 279 3.93 -3.28 11.17
N ASP A 280 3.91 -4.59 10.93
CA ASP A 280 3.59 -5.61 11.94
C ASP A 280 4.77 -5.95 12.86
N ILE A 281 5.99 -5.54 12.51
CA ILE A 281 7.17 -5.81 13.35
C ILE A 281 7.06 -5.01 14.65
N PRO A 282 7.09 -5.64 15.85
CA PRO A 282 6.92 -4.91 17.10
C PRO A 282 7.94 -3.80 17.32
N VAL A 283 7.47 -2.68 17.88
CA VAL A 283 8.31 -1.56 18.31
C VAL A 283 8.72 -1.81 19.76
N VAL A 284 10.04 -1.86 20.01
CA VAL A 284 10.65 -2.02 21.34
C VAL A 284 11.59 -0.85 21.57
N ASP A 285 11.38 -0.11 22.65
CA ASP A 285 12.13 1.11 22.98
C ASP A 285 12.21 2.13 21.81
N GLY A 286 11.10 2.28 21.08
CA GLY A 286 10.97 3.27 20.02
C GLY A 286 11.54 2.88 18.66
N VAL A 287 12.04 1.64 18.49
CA VAL A 287 12.51 1.11 17.20
C VAL A 287 11.87 -0.23 16.90
N ARG A 288 11.71 -0.57 15.62
CA ARG A 288 11.28 -1.93 15.25
C ARG A 288 12.37 -2.91 15.60
N LEU A 289 12.03 -3.99 16.30
CA LEU A 289 12.98 -5.03 16.68
C LEU A 289 12.61 -6.32 15.97
N LEU A 290 13.54 -6.82 15.16
CA LEU A 290 13.39 -8.03 14.37
C LEU A 290 14.51 -9.00 14.67
N VAL A 291 14.19 -10.28 14.78
CA VAL A 291 15.15 -11.35 14.94
C VAL A 291 15.21 -12.16 13.65
N LEU A 292 16.43 -12.46 13.23
CA LEU A 292 16.73 -13.25 12.05
C LEU A 292 17.25 -14.62 12.51
N ASP A 293 16.44 -15.65 12.28
CA ASP A 293 16.77 -17.03 12.56
C ASP A 293 17.14 -17.78 11.27
N GLU A 294 17.82 -18.91 11.44
CA GLU A 294 18.09 -19.81 10.32
C GLU A 294 16.79 -20.26 9.66
N PRO A 295 16.75 -20.39 8.33
CA PRO A 295 15.55 -20.79 7.64
C PRO A 295 15.16 -22.21 8.03
N SER A 296 13.98 -22.38 8.64
CA SER A 296 13.47 -23.70 9.06
C SER A 296 13.16 -24.62 7.88
N TYR A 297 12.93 -24.05 6.69
CA TYR A 297 12.76 -24.76 5.43
C TYR A 297 13.08 -23.83 4.25
N ARG A 298 13.33 -24.41 3.07
CA ARG A 298 13.52 -23.62 1.84
C ARG A 298 12.21 -23.03 1.38
N ARG A 299 12.18 -21.70 1.24
CA ARG A 299 11.05 -20.91 0.74
C ARG A 299 11.45 -20.16 -0.50
N SER A 300 10.53 -20.07 -1.46
CA SER A 300 10.70 -19.23 -2.64
C SER A 300 9.45 -18.42 -2.95
N TRP A 301 9.64 -17.27 -3.60
CA TRP A 301 8.56 -16.37 -4.02
C TRP A 301 8.99 -15.56 -5.23
N ALA A 302 8.03 -14.92 -5.89
CA ALA A 302 8.29 -13.92 -6.92
C ALA A 302 8.73 -12.61 -6.24
N ALA A 303 10.03 -12.43 -6.02
CA ALA A 303 10.58 -11.21 -5.45
C ALA A 303 10.35 -10.03 -6.38
N GLY A 304 9.90 -8.92 -5.80
CA GLY A 304 9.67 -7.64 -6.44
C GLY A 304 9.04 -6.70 -5.44
N ARG A 305 8.36 -5.66 -5.94
CA ARG A 305 7.63 -4.71 -5.09
C ARG A 305 6.16 -5.01 -5.16
N PHE A 306 5.50 -5.03 -4.00
CA PHE A 306 4.04 -5.07 -3.93
C PHE A 306 3.42 -3.88 -4.68
N PHE A 307 4.04 -2.70 -4.54
CA PHE A 307 3.68 -1.47 -5.25
C PHE A 307 4.75 -1.17 -6.32
N PRO A 308 4.49 -1.44 -7.61
CA PRO A 308 5.49 -1.27 -8.67
C PRO A 308 6.03 0.17 -8.81
N GLY A 309 5.19 1.18 -8.54
CA GLY A 309 5.55 2.60 -8.61
C GLY A 309 6.27 3.14 -7.37
N MET A 310 6.34 2.36 -6.29
CA MET A 310 6.95 2.77 -5.04
C MET A 310 8.39 2.28 -5.00
N ARG A 311 9.36 3.16 -4.80
CA ARG A 311 10.75 2.75 -4.56
C ARG A 311 10.87 2.17 -3.15
N GLY A 312 11.45 0.98 -3.04
CA GLY A 312 11.77 0.34 -1.76
C GLY A 312 13.25 0.47 -1.44
N ASP A 313 13.58 0.69 -0.17
CA ASP A 313 14.96 0.75 0.29
C ASP A 313 15.12 0.20 1.71
N LEU A 314 16.28 -0.41 1.94
CA LEU A 314 16.75 -0.85 3.24
C LEU A 314 18.24 -0.50 3.33
N LEU A 315 18.56 0.44 4.21
CA LEU A 315 19.91 0.95 4.40
C LEU A 315 20.47 0.40 5.71
N LEU A 316 21.65 -0.20 5.67
CA LEU A 316 22.45 -0.45 6.88
C LEU A 316 23.13 0.85 7.31
N GLU A 317 22.77 1.35 8.50
CA GLU A 317 23.38 2.55 9.06
C GLU A 317 24.66 2.23 9.83
N ARG A 318 24.63 1.14 10.62
CA ARG A 318 25.81 0.61 11.33
C ARG A 318 25.57 -0.80 11.86
N THR A 319 26.65 -1.51 12.12
CA THR A 319 26.64 -2.71 12.96
C THR A 319 26.63 -2.31 14.43
N LEU A 320 25.85 -3.02 15.25
CA LEU A 320 25.85 -2.88 16.70
C LEU A 320 27.14 -3.45 17.28
N ASP A 321 27.69 -2.81 18.31
CA ASP A 321 28.78 -3.39 19.07
C ASP A 321 28.28 -4.56 19.95
N PRO A 322 29.16 -5.41 20.49
CA PRO A 322 28.74 -6.56 21.29
C PRO A 322 27.92 -6.20 22.54
N GLU A 323 28.24 -5.09 23.22
CA GLU A 323 27.54 -4.70 24.45
C GLU A 323 26.12 -4.23 24.12
N GLU A 324 25.97 -3.39 23.10
CA GLU A 324 24.69 -2.93 22.60
C GLU A 324 23.84 -4.09 22.06
N THR A 325 24.47 -5.03 21.35
CA THR A 325 23.83 -6.25 20.85
C THR A 325 23.25 -7.08 22.00
N GLU A 326 24.03 -7.33 23.05
CA GLU A 326 23.55 -8.10 24.21
C GLU A 326 22.45 -7.37 24.98
N ARG A 327 22.48 -6.03 25.05
CA ARG A 327 21.36 -5.25 25.59
C ARG A 327 20.09 -5.52 24.78
N TRP A 328 20.16 -5.52 23.45
CA TRP A 328 19.00 -5.83 22.60
C TRP A 328 18.51 -7.27 22.78
N TYR A 329 19.42 -8.25 22.87
CA TYR A 329 19.03 -9.63 23.18
C TYR A 329 18.36 -9.79 24.54
N GLY A 330 18.65 -8.93 25.52
CA GLY A 330 17.93 -8.87 26.79
C GLY A 330 16.42 -8.61 26.67
N ARG A 331 15.94 -8.17 25.49
CA ARG A 331 14.52 -7.92 25.17
C ARG A 331 13.89 -9.02 24.31
N VAL A 332 14.65 -10.05 23.97
CA VAL A 332 14.26 -11.09 23.02
C VAL A 332 14.11 -12.43 23.73
N SER A 333 13.01 -13.12 23.46
CA SER A 333 12.79 -14.48 23.93
C SER A 333 13.88 -15.44 23.42
N PRO A 334 14.21 -16.49 24.20
CA PRO A 334 15.07 -17.56 23.70
C PRO A 334 14.45 -18.18 22.44
N PRO A 335 15.27 -18.79 21.56
CA PRO A 335 14.75 -19.47 20.37
C PRO A 335 13.71 -20.51 20.79
N ALA A 336 12.65 -20.64 20.00
CA ALA A 336 11.73 -21.76 20.17
C ALA A 336 12.53 -23.06 20.08
N ALA A 337 12.26 -24.01 20.98
CA ALA A 337 12.87 -25.32 20.88
C ALA A 337 12.56 -25.89 19.48
N PRO A 338 13.53 -26.51 18.80
CA PRO A 338 13.23 -27.21 17.56
C PRO A 338 12.07 -28.16 17.84
N VAL A 339 11.07 -28.19 16.96
CA VAL A 339 9.99 -29.17 17.01
C VAL A 339 10.64 -30.53 16.78
N GLY A 340 11.14 -31.13 17.86
CA GLY A 340 11.82 -32.41 17.85
C GLY A 340 10.80 -33.47 17.46
N GLU A 341 11.23 -34.32 16.52
CA GLU A 341 10.64 -35.63 16.26
C GLU A 341 10.11 -36.22 17.57
N SER A 342 8.81 -36.56 17.55
CA SER A 342 8.20 -37.31 18.63
C SER A 342 9.11 -38.47 19.00
N ALA A 343 9.60 -38.47 20.24
CA ALA A 343 10.34 -39.57 20.80
C ALA A 343 9.50 -40.85 20.68
N GLY A 344 9.80 -41.65 19.66
CA GLY A 344 9.41 -43.05 19.58
C GLY A 344 10.22 -43.82 20.60
N ALA A 345 9.83 -43.73 21.87
CA ALA A 345 10.34 -44.61 22.92
C ALA A 345 9.56 -45.92 22.86
N GLU A 346 10.22 -46.91 22.26
CA GLU A 346 10.32 -48.32 22.63
C GLU A 346 9.21 -48.98 23.48
N GLY A 347 8.74 -50.11 22.97
CA GLY A 347 7.95 -51.10 23.70
C GLY A 347 8.05 -52.49 23.06
N LEU A 348 9.26 -53.03 22.93
CA LEU A 348 9.52 -54.46 22.74
C LEU A 348 10.20 -54.96 24.01
N THR A 349 9.48 -55.75 24.83
CA THR A 349 9.92 -56.97 25.54
C THR A 349 8.91 -57.33 26.63
N GLY A 350 8.45 -58.59 26.64
CA GLY A 350 7.81 -59.24 27.81
C GLY A 350 6.35 -59.62 27.59
#